data_AF-A0A7C7KTM5-F1
#
_entry.id   AF-A0A7C7KTM5-F1
#
_cell.length_a   1.000
_cell.length_b   1.000
_cell.length_c   1.000
_cell.angle_alpha   90.00
_cell.angle_beta   90.00
_cell.angle_gamma   90.00
#
_symmetry.space_group_name_H-M   'P 1'
#
loop_
_entity.id
_entity.type
_entity.pdbx_description
1 polymer ?
#
loop_
_entity_poly.entity_id
_entity_poly.type
_entity_poly.pdbx_seq_one_letter_code
_entity_poly.pdbx_strand_id
1 'polypeptide(L)'
;MDKISENMVHIRFSQVVGIADGITTVYGLNNVMAGEVVDFEKGLYPYTKRYLRPKFKTHFLTIGYVGLHEAMKNLGYEDGLLDEEAHKFSQEILDFMREKTREFQKRYGCLFNLEATPAEGASYRLARLSKKRIPDLITSGTEEAPYFTNSCHPPVWSQNDLVFLANHQNDLQNRHTGGTVVHFYIGEKPNKETLLELLKVLGQTKIPYFTFTTVFSVCPVHGYIPGEHPVCPYPHTEEELEKFGVDINELPLEVKKLVEKEV
;
A
#
# COMPACT_ATOMS: atom_id res chain seq x y z
N MET A 1 13.28 6.38 -25.22
CA MET A 1 12.43 7.57 -25.46
C MET A 1 11.37 7.33 -26.53
N ASP A 2 11.60 6.47 -27.52
CA ASP A 2 10.65 6.31 -28.65
C ASP A 2 9.47 5.34 -28.43
N LYS A 3 9.54 4.40 -27.48
CA LYS A 3 8.40 3.50 -27.15
C LYS A 3 7.25 4.19 -26.38
N ILE A 4 7.54 5.26 -25.64
CA ILE A 4 6.53 6.03 -24.88
C ILE A 4 5.64 6.83 -25.86
N SER A 5 6.18 7.26 -27.00
CA SER A 5 5.43 8.02 -28.01
C SER A 5 4.57 7.15 -28.93
N GLU A 6 4.96 5.91 -29.22
CA GLU A 6 4.29 5.09 -30.23
C GLU A 6 3.00 4.40 -29.72
N ASN A 7 2.88 4.14 -28.40
CA ASN A 7 1.68 3.54 -27.80
C ASN A 7 0.70 4.56 -27.20
N MET A 8 0.86 5.86 -27.48
CA MET A 8 -0.12 6.88 -27.12
C MET A 8 -1.36 6.82 -28.04
N VAL A 9 -2.18 5.78 -27.88
CA VAL A 9 -3.58 5.78 -28.31
C VAL A 9 -4.30 6.90 -27.56
N HIS A 10 -4.33 8.11 -28.13
CA HIS A 10 -5.12 9.30 -27.73
C HIS A 10 -5.78 9.27 -26.32
N ILE A 11 -5.01 9.04 -25.27
CA ILE A 11 -5.46 9.29 -23.91
C ILE A 11 -5.42 10.81 -23.78
N ARG A 12 -6.59 11.46 -23.78
CA ARG A 12 -6.70 12.90 -23.53
C ARG A 12 -6.14 13.18 -22.13
N PHE A 13 -4.86 13.57 -22.07
CA PHE A 13 -4.08 13.97 -20.88
C PHE A 13 -4.66 15.18 -20.10
N SER A 14 -5.91 15.56 -20.33
CA SER A 14 -6.48 16.85 -19.91
C SER A 14 -7.81 16.76 -19.14
N GLN A 15 -8.22 15.57 -18.67
CA GLN A 15 -9.35 15.47 -17.75
C GLN A 15 -8.94 14.89 -16.40
N VAL A 16 -8.85 15.77 -15.40
CA VAL A 16 -8.95 15.41 -13.99
C VAL A 16 -10.32 14.77 -13.78
N VAL A 17 -10.37 13.48 -13.42
CA VAL A 17 -11.59 12.66 -13.39
C VAL A 17 -12.31 12.70 -12.02
N GLY A 18 -11.72 13.33 -11.02
CA GLY A 18 -12.35 13.51 -9.72
C GLY A 18 -11.37 14.14 -8.73
N ILE A 19 -11.81 15.24 -8.11
CA ILE A 19 -11.12 15.98 -7.06
C ILE A 19 -11.58 15.35 -5.75
N ALA A 20 -10.71 14.57 -5.09
CA ALA A 20 -10.88 14.30 -3.67
C ALA A 20 -10.31 15.52 -2.94
N ASP A 21 -11.18 16.18 -2.18
CA ASP A 21 -10.97 17.38 -1.38
C ASP A 21 -9.52 17.82 -1.18
N GLY A 22 -9.15 18.95 -1.80
CA GLY A 22 -8.01 19.77 -1.35
C GLY A 22 -7.14 20.40 -2.42
N ILE A 23 -7.01 19.84 -3.62
CA ILE A 23 -6.02 20.33 -4.60
C ILE A 23 -6.65 20.50 -5.98
N THR A 24 -6.95 21.76 -6.33
CA THR A 24 -7.31 22.18 -7.69
C THR A 24 -6.03 22.44 -8.50
N THR A 25 -5.98 21.95 -9.75
CA THR A 25 -5.04 22.44 -10.75
C THR A 25 -5.43 23.86 -11.17
N VAL A 26 -4.73 24.88 -10.64
CA VAL A 26 -4.87 26.26 -11.14
C VAL A 26 -3.80 26.49 -12.21
N TYR A 27 -4.23 26.61 -13.47
CA TYR A 27 -3.39 27.20 -14.52
C TYR A 27 -3.03 28.64 -14.11
N GLY A 28 -1.73 28.94 -13.94
CA GLY A 28 -1.26 30.28 -13.56
C GLY A 28 -0.65 30.41 -12.15
N LEU A 29 0.03 29.37 -11.66
CA LEU A 29 0.74 29.34 -10.38
C LEU A 29 1.89 30.37 -10.28
N ASN A 30 1.53 31.63 -9.99
CA ASN A 30 2.40 32.57 -9.30
C ASN A 30 1.89 32.91 -7.89
N ASN A 31 0.71 32.46 -7.45
CA ASN A 31 0.17 32.81 -6.12
C ASN A 31 -0.91 31.84 -5.59
N VAL A 32 -0.67 30.52 -5.58
CA VAL A 32 -1.54 29.61 -4.81
C VAL A 32 -0.87 29.32 -3.48
N MET A 33 -1.22 30.10 -2.46
CA MET A 33 -1.13 29.59 -1.10
C MET A 33 -2.26 28.57 -0.95
N ALA A 34 -1.95 27.29 -0.78
CA ALA A 34 -2.93 26.25 -0.50
C ALA A 34 -3.87 26.71 0.64
N GLY A 35 -5.15 26.32 0.62
CA GLY A 35 -6.16 26.77 1.59
C GLY A 35 -5.69 26.63 3.05
N GLU A 36 -4.97 25.56 3.35
CA GLU A 36 -4.37 25.32 4.67
C GLU A 36 -3.32 26.36 5.08
N VAL A 37 -2.55 26.91 4.14
CA VAL A 37 -1.58 27.98 4.43
C VAL A 37 -2.32 29.29 4.76
N VAL A 38 -3.41 29.59 4.04
CA VAL A 38 -4.25 30.75 4.32
C VAL A 38 -4.90 30.63 5.70
N ASP A 39 -5.45 29.46 6.01
CA ASP A 39 -6.09 29.17 7.29
C ASP A 39 -5.08 29.16 8.45
N PHE A 40 -3.86 28.68 8.20
CA PHE A 40 -2.74 28.78 9.12
C PHE A 40 -2.35 30.23 9.43
N GLU A 41 -2.23 31.09 8.41
CA GLU A 41 -1.93 32.50 8.63
C GLU A 41 -3.06 33.21 9.38
N LYS A 42 -4.33 32.88 9.07
CA LYS A 42 -5.53 33.34 9.79
C LYS A 42 -5.63 32.81 11.23
N GLY A 43 -4.79 31.86 11.63
CA GLY A 43 -4.73 31.35 13.00
C GLY A 43 -5.71 30.22 13.30
N LEU A 44 -6.29 29.58 12.27
CA LEU A 44 -7.17 28.42 12.43
C LEU A 44 -6.42 27.15 12.87
N TYR A 45 -5.09 27.14 12.77
CA TYR A 45 -4.22 26.09 13.32
C TYR A 45 -3.30 26.63 14.42
N PRO A 46 -3.85 26.99 15.60
CA PRO A 46 -3.09 27.71 16.64
C PRO A 46 -1.90 26.90 17.19
N TYR A 47 -2.08 25.59 17.37
CA TYR A 47 -1.00 24.69 17.80
C TYR A 47 0.10 24.59 16.75
N THR A 48 -0.26 24.31 15.49
CA THR A 48 0.70 24.26 14.38
C THR A 48 1.45 25.58 14.25
N LYS A 49 0.75 26.71 14.35
CA LYS A 49 1.37 28.05 14.28
C LYS A 49 2.35 28.31 15.42
N ARG A 50 2.05 27.82 16.62
CA ARG A 50 2.89 27.98 17.81
C ARG A 50 4.16 27.12 17.75
N TYR A 51 4.05 25.87 17.27
CA TYR A 51 5.09 24.85 17.44
C TYR A 51 5.80 24.46 16.14
N LEU A 52 5.18 24.60 14.98
CA LEU A 52 5.77 24.21 13.71
C LEU A 52 6.67 25.33 13.14
N ARG A 53 7.95 25.28 13.45
CA ARG A 53 8.99 26.15 12.86
C ARG A 53 9.92 25.29 12.01
N PRO A 54 10.17 25.59 10.72
CA PRO A 54 9.86 26.81 9.96
C PRO A 54 8.54 26.76 9.16
N LYS A 55 7.40 26.45 9.81
CA LYS A 55 6.08 26.26 9.19
C LYS A 55 6.10 25.10 8.17
N PHE A 56 5.34 25.22 7.09
CA PHE A 56 5.22 24.20 6.04
C PHE A 56 6.43 24.08 5.10
N LYS A 57 7.52 24.86 5.31
CA LYS A 57 8.71 24.79 4.44
C LYS A 57 9.41 23.41 4.45
N THR A 58 9.18 22.62 5.49
CA THR A 58 9.71 21.25 5.63
C THR A 58 8.71 20.17 5.22
N HIS A 59 7.53 20.54 4.70
CA HIS A 59 6.49 19.60 4.31
C HIS A 59 6.61 19.27 2.83
N PHE A 60 6.54 17.99 2.51
CA PHE A 60 6.49 17.53 1.14
C PHE A 60 5.07 17.59 0.62
N LEU A 61 4.93 18.03 -0.63
CA LEU A 61 3.75 17.81 -1.44
C LEU A 61 3.89 16.46 -2.11
N THR A 62 3.07 15.51 -1.67
CA THR A 62 3.23 14.11 -2.05
C THR A 62 2.43 13.77 -3.29
N ILE A 63 3.12 13.21 -4.28
CA ILE A 63 2.50 12.61 -5.47
C ILE A 63 2.44 11.11 -5.23
N GLY A 64 1.22 10.62 -5.04
CA GLY A 64 0.90 9.22 -4.84
C GLY A 64 0.34 8.55 -6.09
N TYR A 65 0.46 7.22 -6.17
CA TYR A 65 -0.17 6.40 -7.19
C TYR A 65 -0.54 5.02 -6.64
N VAL A 66 -1.40 4.30 -7.37
CA VAL A 66 -1.83 2.94 -7.06
C VAL A 66 -2.11 2.20 -8.37
N GLY A 67 -2.00 0.87 -8.36
CA GLY A 67 -2.46 0.04 -9.47
C GLY A 67 -1.51 -0.06 -10.65
N LEU A 68 -0.19 -0.05 -10.41
CA LEU A 68 0.77 -0.20 -11.50
C LEU A 68 0.67 -1.58 -12.17
N HIS A 69 0.34 -2.63 -11.41
CA HIS A 69 0.02 -3.95 -11.97
C HIS A 69 -1.13 -3.88 -12.97
N GLU A 70 -2.27 -3.31 -12.58
CA GLU A 70 -3.43 -3.19 -13.47
C GLU A 70 -3.15 -2.22 -14.63
N ALA A 71 -2.36 -1.17 -14.41
CA ALA A 71 -1.94 -0.28 -15.49
C ALA A 71 -1.16 -1.05 -16.57
N MET A 72 -0.24 -1.94 -16.18
CA MET A 72 0.49 -2.79 -17.13
C MET A 72 -0.47 -3.74 -17.87
N LYS A 73 -1.42 -4.35 -17.16
CA LYS A 73 -2.44 -5.22 -17.80
C LYS A 73 -3.25 -4.48 -18.86
N ASN A 74 -3.72 -3.28 -18.55
CA ASN A 74 -4.48 -2.47 -19.50
C ASN A 74 -3.63 -1.89 -20.65
N LEU A 75 -2.30 -1.93 -20.54
CA LEU A 75 -1.36 -1.58 -21.62
C LEU A 75 -1.00 -2.79 -22.51
N GLY A 76 -1.57 -3.96 -22.24
CA GLY A 76 -1.39 -5.16 -23.06
C GLY A 76 -0.33 -6.15 -22.54
N TYR A 77 0.19 -5.96 -21.33
CA TYR A 77 1.05 -6.92 -20.66
C TYR A 77 0.17 -7.92 -19.88
N GLU A 78 0.02 -9.14 -20.40
CA GLU A 78 -0.97 -10.12 -19.92
C GLU A 78 -0.86 -10.40 -18.41
N ASP A 79 0.36 -10.58 -17.91
CA ASP A 79 0.64 -10.85 -16.50
C ASP A 79 1.00 -9.57 -15.71
N GLY A 80 0.79 -8.40 -16.32
CA GLY A 80 1.03 -7.10 -15.71
C GLY A 80 2.47 -6.99 -15.22
N LEU A 81 2.66 -6.59 -13.95
CA LEU A 81 4.01 -6.48 -13.35
C LEU A 81 4.84 -7.79 -13.29
N LEU A 82 4.24 -8.96 -13.51
CA LEU A 82 5.01 -10.21 -13.55
C LEU A 82 5.72 -10.41 -14.89
N ASP A 83 5.30 -9.70 -15.94
CA ASP A 83 6.02 -9.66 -17.21
C ASP A 83 7.32 -8.87 -17.08
N GLU A 84 8.44 -9.44 -17.50
CA GLU A 84 9.76 -8.80 -17.40
C GLU A 84 9.80 -7.45 -18.14
N GLU A 85 9.17 -7.37 -19.32
CA GLU A 85 9.11 -6.14 -20.11
C GLU A 85 8.20 -5.09 -19.46
N ALA A 86 7.11 -5.50 -18.81
CA ALA A 86 6.24 -4.59 -18.06
C ALA A 86 6.92 -4.07 -16.80
N HIS A 87 7.70 -4.91 -16.13
CA HIS A 87 8.51 -4.54 -14.97
C HIS A 87 9.56 -3.49 -15.35
N LYS A 88 10.30 -3.72 -16.44
CA LYS A 88 11.24 -2.72 -16.99
C LYS A 88 10.53 -1.43 -17.37
N PHE A 89 9.38 -1.52 -18.04
CA PHE A 89 8.62 -0.32 -18.41
C PHE A 89 8.09 0.45 -17.19
N SER A 90 7.69 -0.26 -16.14
CA SER A 90 7.29 0.31 -14.86
C SER A 90 8.42 1.07 -14.18
N GLN A 91 9.66 0.60 -14.30
CA GLN A 91 10.84 1.35 -13.87
C GLN A 91 10.96 2.70 -14.59
N GLU A 92 10.75 2.73 -15.92
CA GLU A 92 10.77 3.97 -16.71
C GLU A 92 9.68 4.95 -16.29
N ILE A 93 8.46 4.45 -16.01
CA ILE A 93 7.36 5.27 -15.50
C ILE A 93 7.73 5.92 -14.17
N LEU A 94 8.29 5.15 -13.23
CA LEU A 94 8.68 5.67 -11.92
C LEU A 94 9.85 6.65 -12.01
N ASP A 95 10.82 6.40 -12.90
CA ASP A 95 11.91 7.34 -13.17
C ASP A 95 11.38 8.66 -13.76
N PHE A 96 10.41 8.58 -14.68
CA PHE A 96 9.73 9.75 -15.22
C PHE A 96 8.99 10.54 -14.12
N MET A 97 8.19 9.87 -13.29
CA MET A 97 7.46 10.51 -12.19
C MET A 97 8.43 11.19 -11.21
N ARG A 98 9.54 10.52 -10.89
CA ARG A 98 10.59 11.07 -10.03
C ARG A 98 11.28 12.30 -10.65
N GLU A 99 11.52 12.32 -11.96
CA GLU A 99 12.07 13.53 -12.59
C GLU A 99 11.05 14.66 -12.60
N LYS A 100 9.75 14.35 -12.79
CA LYS A 100 8.68 15.36 -12.67
C LYS A 100 8.57 15.95 -11.28
N THR A 101 8.74 15.14 -10.22
CA THR A 101 8.76 15.71 -8.86
C THR A 101 9.92 16.70 -8.70
N ARG A 102 11.12 16.39 -9.23
CA ARG A 102 12.28 17.31 -9.20
C ARG A 102 12.04 18.59 -9.99
N GLU A 103 11.45 18.49 -11.19
CA GLU A 103 11.08 19.65 -12.00
C GLU A 103 10.09 20.55 -11.22
N PHE A 104 9.08 19.96 -10.57
CA PHE A 104 8.12 20.70 -9.76
C PHE A 104 8.79 21.38 -8.57
N GLN A 105 9.74 20.73 -7.89
CA GLN A 105 10.48 21.38 -6.81
C GLN A 105 11.23 22.62 -7.31
N LYS A 106 11.94 22.52 -8.44
CA LYS A 106 12.69 23.65 -9.03
C LYS A 106 11.75 24.78 -9.45
N ARG A 107 10.62 24.43 -10.06
CA ARG A 107 9.66 25.40 -10.61
C ARG A 107 8.91 26.15 -9.51
N TYR A 108 8.45 25.46 -8.47
CA TYR A 108 7.55 26.03 -7.47
C TYR A 108 8.25 26.39 -6.16
N GLY A 109 9.50 25.97 -5.95
CA GLY A 109 10.24 26.22 -4.71
C GLY A 109 9.66 25.49 -3.50
N CYS A 110 8.83 24.48 -3.71
CA CYS A 110 8.26 23.61 -2.66
C CYS A 110 8.94 22.24 -2.69
N LEU A 111 8.90 21.52 -1.58
CA LEU A 111 9.36 20.13 -1.52
C LEU A 111 8.27 19.23 -2.13
N PHE A 112 8.67 18.28 -2.97
CA PHE A 112 7.80 17.28 -3.58
C PHE A 112 8.45 15.90 -3.45
N ASN A 113 7.66 14.88 -3.17
CA ASN A 113 8.13 13.50 -3.14
C ASN A 113 7.18 12.58 -3.90
N LEU A 114 7.72 11.43 -4.31
CA LEU A 114 6.97 10.33 -4.91
C LEU A 114 6.78 9.24 -3.86
N GLU A 115 5.53 8.87 -3.61
CA GLU A 115 5.15 7.90 -2.57
C GLU A 115 4.36 6.73 -3.16
N ALA A 116 4.70 5.53 -2.70
CA ALA A 116 3.86 4.35 -2.85
C ALA A 116 2.71 4.45 -1.84
N THR A 117 1.56 4.96 -2.29
CA THR A 117 0.42 5.27 -1.42
C THR A 117 -0.20 3.99 -0.83
N PRO A 118 -0.36 3.87 0.51
CA PRO A 118 -0.97 2.69 1.15
C PRO A 118 -2.37 2.35 0.62
N ALA A 119 -3.14 3.39 0.26
CA ALA A 119 -4.39 3.29 -0.48
C ALA A 119 -5.47 2.38 0.15
N GLU A 120 -5.56 2.26 1.48
CA GLU A 120 -6.47 1.30 2.14
C GLU A 120 -7.93 1.46 1.69
N GLY A 121 -8.43 2.70 1.64
CA GLY A 121 -9.76 3.01 1.09
C GLY A 121 -9.73 3.38 -0.39
N ALA A 122 -8.61 3.90 -0.88
CA ALA A 122 -8.51 4.43 -2.23
C ALA A 122 -8.45 3.32 -3.29
N SER A 123 -7.80 2.19 -3.01
CA SER A 123 -7.64 1.06 -3.94
C SER A 123 -8.99 0.57 -4.47
N TYR A 124 -9.89 0.15 -3.57
CA TYR A 124 -11.24 -0.30 -3.93
C TYR A 124 -12.08 0.83 -4.53
N ARG A 125 -12.08 2.01 -3.89
CA ARG A 125 -12.91 3.14 -4.33
C ARG A 125 -12.57 3.59 -5.75
N LEU A 126 -11.28 3.74 -6.06
CA LEU A 126 -10.81 4.16 -7.38
C LEU A 126 -11.09 3.09 -8.41
N ALA A 127 -10.82 1.81 -8.14
CA ALA A 127 -11.13 0.72 -9.07
C ALA A 127 -12.62 0.69 -9.42
N ARG A 128 -13.50 0.72 -8.42
CA ARG A 128 -14.95 0.73 -8.62
C ARG A 128 -15.44 1.93 -9.42
N LEU A 129 -14.94 3.14 -9.13
CA LEU A 129 -15.33 4.34 -9.88
C LEU A 129 -14.80 4.29 -11.32
N SER A 130 -13.59 3.76 -11.53
CA SER A 130 -12.99 3.61 -12.85
C SER A 130 -13.76 2.61 -13.70
N LYS A 131 -14.17 1.46 -13.17
CA LYS A 131 -15.02 0.49 -13.91
C LYS A 131 -16.38 1.07 -14.32
N LYS A 132 -16.98 1.94 -13.49
CA LYS A 132 -18.21 2.65 -13.87
C LYS A 132 -18.03 3.55 -15.10
N ARG A 133 -16.82 4.10 -15.29
CA ARG A 133 -16.49 4.99 -16.42
C ARG A 133 -15.95 4.21 -17.62
N ILE A 134 -15.22 3.13 -17.38
CA ILE A 134 -14.57 2.29 -18.39
C ILE A 134 -14.95 0.84 -18.04
N PRO A 135 -16.07 0.33 -18.57
CA PRO A 135 -16.60 -1.00 -18.20
C PRO A 135 -15.61 -2.14 -18.39
N ASP A 136 -14.82 -2.10 -19.47
CA ASP A 136 -13.84 -3.14 -19.82
C ASP A 136 -12.47 -2.93 -19.15
N LEU A 137 -12.36 -2.00 -18.19
CA LEU A 137 -11.11 -1.78 -17.46
C LEU A 137 -10.74 -3.02 -16.65
N ILE A 138 -9.54 -3.53 -16.90
CA ILE A 138 -9.00 -4.65 -16.15
C ILE A 138 -8.60 -4.16 -14.76
N THR A 139 -9.17 -4.76 -13.72
CA THR A 139 -8.81 -4.55 -12.32
C THR A 139 -8.46 -5.88 -11.67
N SER A 140 -7.81 -5.86 -10.50
CA SER A 140 -7.74 -7.05 -9.65
C SER A 140 -9.04 -7.22 -8.86
N GLY A 141 -9.20 -8.40 -8.23
CA GLY A 141 -10.38 -8.75 -7.45
C GLY A 141 -11.53 -9.28 -8.31
N THR A 142 -12.73 -9.29 -7.73
CA THR A 142 -13.96 -9.73 -8.43
C THR A 142 -14.73 -8.53 -8.99
N GLU A 143 -15.80 -8.79 -9.73
CA GLU A 143 -16.71 -7.73 -10.21
C GLU A 143 -17.37 -6.96 -9.06
N GLU A 144 -17.69 -7.64 -7.96
CA GLU A 144 -18.30 -7.07 -6.77
C GLU A 144 -17.27 -6.36 -5.88
N ALA A 145 -16.03 -6.84 -5.90
CA ALA A 145 -14.92 -6.35 -5.09
C ALA A 145 -13.68 -5.99 -5.93
N PRO A 146 -13.77 -5.06 -6.91
CA PRO A 146 -12.62 -4.69 -7.73
C PRO A 146 -11.66 -3.80 -6.94
N TYR A 147 -10.36 -4.01 -7.11
CA TYR A 147 -9.34 -3.20 -6.46
C TYR A 147 -8.12 -2.97 -7.37
N PHE A 148 -7.33 -1.95 -7.03
CA PHE A 148 -6.01 -1.71 -7.63
C PHE A 148 -4.92 -2.22 -6.71
N THR A 149 -4.00 -3.01 -7.23
CA THR A 149 -2.88 -3.54 -6.46
C THR A 149 -2.04 -2.39 -5.92
N ASN A 150 -1.58 -2.52 -4.68
CA ASN A 150 -0.93 -1.43 -3.96
C ASN A 150 0.29 -0.91 -4.72
N SER A 151 0.26 0.36 -5.14
CA SER A 151 1.39 1.06 -5.76
C SER A 151 2.06 0.23 -6.88
N CYS A 152 3.30 -0.23 -6.67
CA CYS A 152 4.09 -1.06 -7.57
C CYS A 152 4.30 -2.51 -7.06
N HIS A 153 3.45 -2.96 -6.13
CA HIS A 153 3.48 -4.35 -5.68
C HIS A 153 3.00 -5.28 -6.81
N PRO A 154 3.55 -6.50 -6.89
CA PRO A 154 2.97 -7.53 -7.72
C PRO A 154 1.64 -8.00 -7.11
N PRO A 155 0.80 -8.73 -7.85
CA PRO A 155 -0.47 -9.21 -7.32
C PRO A 155 -0.28 -10.10 -6.07
N VAL A 156 -1.25 -10.08 -5.16
CA VAL A 156 -1.10 -10.67 -3.81
C VAL A 156 -0.70 -12.15 -3.85
N TRP A 157 -1.25 -12.93 -4.77
CA TRP A 157 -0.99 -14.37 -4.89
C TRP A 157 0.43 -14.74 -5.35
N SER A 158 1.19 -13.79 -5.92
CA SER A 158 2.57 -14.03 -6.37
C SER A 158 3.62 -13.69 -5.32
N GLN A 159 3.23 -13.33 -4.10
CA GLN A 159 4.13 -12.82 -3.06
C GLN A 159 4.65 -13.88 -2.08
N ASN A 160 4.33 -15.16 -2.31
CA ASN A 160 4.67 -16.26 -1.39
C ASN A 160 6.17 -16.60 -1.37
N ASP A 161 6.90 -16.31 -2.45
CA ASP A 161 8.36 -16.45 -2.49
C ASP A 161 9.01 -15.12 -2.08
N LEU A 162 9.62 -15.11 -0.90
CA LEU A 162 10.29 -13.95 -0.32
C LEU A 162 11.48 -13.47 -1.16
N VAL A 163 12.23 -14.38 -1.77
CA VAL A 163 13.40 -14.05 -2.60
C VAL A 163 12.94 -13.44 -3.91
N PHE A 164 11.93 -14.04 -4.54
CA PHE A 164 11.28 -13.44 -5.71
C PHE A 164 10.77 -12.03 -5.39
N LEU A 165 10.00 -11.86 -4.30
CA LEU A 165 9.42 -10.58 -3.93
C LEU A 165 10.51 -9.53 -3.67
N ALA A 166 11.58 -9.91 -2.95
CA ALA A 166 12.72 -9.04 -2.70
C ALA A 166 13.39 -8.58 -3.99
N ASN A 167 13.66 -9.50 -4.93
CA ASN A 167 14.27 -9.16 -6.21
C ASN A 167 13.34 -8.29 -7.07
N HIS A 168 12.08 -8.68 -7.20
CA HIS A 168 11.07 -7.95 -7.98
C HIS A 168 10.87 -6.52 -7.45
N GLN A 169 10.87 -6.33 -6.13
CA GLN A 169 10.65 -5.02 -5.52
C GLN A 169 11.92 -4.18 -5.39
N ASN A 170 13.10 -4.80 -5.44
CA ASN A 170 14.39 -4.12 -5.33
C ASN A 170 14.53 -2.93 -6.31
N ASP A 171 14.08 -3.13 -7.55
CA ASP A 171 14.20 -2.12 -8.59
C ASP A 171 13.07 -1.09 -8.57
N LEU A 172 11.87 -1.46 -8.14
CA LEU A 172 10.75 -0.51 -8.14
C LEU A 172 10.77 0.38 -6.90
N GLN A 173 11.09 -0.17 -5.73
CA GLN A 173 10.92 0.54 -4.47
C GLN A 173 11.95 1.63 -4.24
N ASN A 174 13.17 1.45 -4.76
CA ASN A 174 14.26 2.42 -4.63
C ASN A 174 14.04 3.73 -5.44
N ARG A 175 12.98 3.80 -6.25
CA ARG A 175 12.61 4.98 -7.07
C ARG A 175 11.72 5.96 -6.32
N HIS A 176 11.13 5.57 -5.20
CA HIS A 176 10.35 6.45 -4.33
C HIS A 176 11.28 7.37 -3.54
N THR A 177 10.90 8.64 -3.43
CA THR A 177 11.61 9.63 -2.61
C THR A 177 10.83 10.01 -1.35
N GLY A 178 9.60 9.50 -1.21
CA GLY A 178 8.75 9.59 -0.05
C GLY A 178 8.58 8.23 0.64
N GLY A 179 7.36 7.93 1.07
CA GLY A 179 7.05 6.65 1.70
C GLY A 179 7.03 5.48 0.70
N THR A 180 7.55 4.36 1.15
CA THR A 180 7.26 3.04 0.57
C THR A 180 7.48 1.96 1.62
N VAL A 181 6.82 0.81 1.45
CA VAL A 181 7.00 -0.37 2.30
C VAL A 181 6.81 -1.64 1.47
N VAL A 182 7.63 -2.66 1.76
CA VAL A 182 7.39 -4.04 1.31
C VAL A 182 7.01 -4.89 2.52
N HIS A 183 5.88 -5.57 2.43
CA HIS A 183 5.44 -6.51 3.45
C HIS A 183 5.85 -7.92 3.04
N PHE A 184 6.80 -8.50 3.78
CA PHE A 184 7.17 -9.90 3.66
C PHE A 184 6.29 -10.71 4.60
N TYR A 185 5.24 -11.33 4.08
CA TYR A 185 4.34 -12.17 4.85
C TYR A 185 5.00 -13.52 5.16
N ILE A 186 5.03 -13.87 6.43
CA ILE A 186 5.58 -15.13 6.94
C ILE A 186 4.53 -15.79 7.84
N GLY A 187 4.36 -17.11 7.69
CA GLY A 187 3.27 -17.82 8.38
C GLY A 187 3.39 -17.75 9.90
N GLU A 188 4.58 -18.00 10.43
CA GLU A 188 4.84 -17.96 11.87
C GLU A 188 6.04 -17.07 12.20
N LYS A 189 6.21 -16.79 13.49
CA LYS A 189 7.34 -16.00 13.98
C LYS A 189 8.66 -16.75 13.73
N PRO A 190 9.61 -16.17 12.98
CA PRO A 190 10.87 -16.84 12.70
C PRO A 190 11.73 -16.87 13.97
N ASN A 191 12.55 -17.92 14.10
CA ASN A 191 13.59 -17.94 15.11
C ASN A 191 14.69 -16.89 14.77
N LYS A 192 15.62 -16.69 15.71
CA LYS A 192 16.65 -15.66 15.60
C LYS A 192 17.58 -15.90 14.41
N GLU A 193 17.94 -17.16 14.18
CA GLU A 193 18.87 -17.59 13.14
C GLU A 193 18.29 -17.34 11.75
N THR A 194 17.05 -17.78 11.52
CA THR A 194 16.28 -17.55 10.29
C THR A 194 16.07 -16.06 10.05
N LEU A 195 15.71 -15.28 11.08
CA LEU A 195 15.55 -13.84 10.93
C LEU A 195 16.86 -13.15 10.52
N LEU A 196 18.00 -13.57 11.08
CA LEU A 196 19.30 -13.03 10.72
C LEU A 196 19.67 -13.34 9.26
N GLU A 197 19.34 -14.54 8.77
CA GLU A 197 19.54 -14.91 7.37
C GLU A 197 18.66 -14.09 6.43
N LEU A 198 17.38 -13.93 6.75
CA LEU A 198 16.47 -13.08 5.98
C LEU A 198 16.96 -11.62 5.93
N LEU A 199 17.44 -11.09 7.06
CA LEU A 199 18.03 -9.75 7.10
C LEU A 199 19.30 -9.63 6.25
N LYS A 200 20.13 -10.68 6.16
CA LYS A 200 21.30 -10.68 5.27
C LYS A 200 20.89 -10.64 3.80
N VAL A 201 19.87 -11.41 3.42
CA VAL A 201 19.34 -11.40 2.04
C VAL A 201 18.75 -10.03 1.72
N LEU A 202 17.87 -9.50 2.57
CA LEU A 202 17.26 -8.18 2.35
C LEU A 202 18.28 -7.05 2.42
N GLY A 203 19.33 -7.17 3.23
CA GLY A 203 20.43 -6.20 3.31
C GLY A 203 21.28 -6.11 2.05
N GLN A 204 21.17 -7.07 1.12
CA GLN A 204 21.78 -6.99 -0.22
C GLN A 204 20.90 -6.21 -1.22
N THR A 205 19.65 -5.92 -0.85
CA THR A 205 18.72 -5.12 -1.67
C THR A 205 18.87 -3.63 -1.35
N LYS A 206 18.24 -2.81 -2.20
CA LYS A 206 18.09 -1.36 -2.07
C LYS A 206 16.67 -1.00 -1.60
N ILE A 207 15.91 -1.96 -1.08
CA ILE A 207 14.57 -1.70 -0.56
C ILE A 207 14.71 -0.81 0.69
N PRO A 208 14.13 0.40 0.69
CA PRO A 208 14.40 1.38 1.74
C PRO A 208 13.69 1.04 3.05
N TYR A 209 12.54 0.38 2.99
CA TYR A 209 11.76 0.00 4.15
C TYR A 209 10.97 -1.27 3.88
N PHE A 210 11.03 -2.20 4.82
CA PHE A 210 10.33 -3.47 4.76
C PHE A 210 9.87 -3.91 6.14
N THR A 211 8.91 -4.83 6.17
CA THR A 211 8.42 -5.46 7.40
C THR A 211 8.35 -6.96 7.21
N PHE A 212 8.51 -7.71 8.30
CA PHE A 212 8.11 -9.10 8.36
C PHE A 212 6.75 -9.17 9.06
N THR A 213 5.72 -9.57 8.33
CA THR A 213 4.35 -9.66 8.84
C THR A 213 4.05 -11.12 9.15
N THR A 214 3.96 -11.44 10.45
CA THR A 214 3.64 -12.79 10.93
C THR A 214 2.15 -12.97 11.12
N VAL A 215 1.63 -14.16 10.82
CA VAL A 215 0.26 -14.51 11.20
C VAL A 215 0.21 -14.97 12.65
N PHE A 216 -0.75 -14.44 13.40
CA PHE A 216 -1.07 -14.91 14.75
C PHE A 216 -2.58 -14.82 14.97
N SER A 217 -3.07 -15.68 15.84
CA SER A 217 -4.45 -15.70 16.31
C SER A 217 -4.52 -15.16 17.72
N VAL A 218 -5.65 -14.54 18.09
CA VAL A 218 -5.85 -14.00 19.44
C VAL A 218 -6.96 -14.79 20.11
N CYS A 219 -6.61 -15.46 21.20
CA CYS A 219 -7.57 -16.07 22.12
C CYS A 219 -7.79 -15.12 23.31
N PRO A 220 -9.04 -14.87 23.73
CA PRO A 220 -9.31 -14.08 24.94
C PRO A 220 -8.68 -14.64 26.22
N VAL A 221 -8.50 -15.97 26.28
CA VAL A 221 -7.92 -16.69 27.41
C VAL A 221 -6.40 -16.79 27.29
N HIS A 222 -5.91 -17.31 26.15
CA HIS A 222 -4.50 -17.65 25.95
C HIS A 222 -3.65 -16.54 25.31
N GLY A 223 -4.27 -15.42 24.91
CA GLY A 223 -3.58 -14.30 24.28
C GLY A 223 -3.13 -14.60 22.85
N TYR A 224 -1.89 -14.21 22.52
CA TYR A 224 -1.33 -14.33 21.16
C TYR A 224 -0.84 -15.75 20.88
N ILE A 225 -1.36 -16.36 19.82
CA ILE A 225 -1.06 -17.72 19.39
C ILE A 225 -0.40 -17.67 18.02
N PRO A 226 0.81 -18.24 17.83
CA PRO A 226 1.46 -18.27 16.53
C PRO A 226 0.64 -19.00 15.46
N GLY A 227 0.51 -18.40 14.27
CA GLY A 227 -0.20 -18.98 13.13
C GLY A 227 -1.70 -18.64 13.06
N GLU A 228 -2.32 -19.10 11.98
CA GLU A 228 -3.76 -18.95 11.73
C GLU A 228 -4.52 -20.13 12.33
N HIS A 229 -5.33 -19.84 13.34
CA HIS A 229 -6.14 -20.80 14.07
C HIS A 229 -7.56 -20.27 14.12
N PRO A 230 -8.49 -20.81 13.32
CA PRO A 230 -9.91 -20.50 13.43
C PRO A 230 -10.46 -20.80 14.83
N VAL A 231 -9.79 -21.72 15.54
CA VAL A 231 -10.11 -22.20 16.87
C VAL A 231 -8.81 -22.25 17.69
N CYS A 232 -8.80 -21.69 18.89
CA CYS A 232 -7.64 -21.75 19.77
C CYS A 232 -7.22 -23.22 20.05
N PRO A 233 -5.96 -23.62 19.77
CA PRO A 233 -5.49 -24.99 19.90
C PRO A 233 -5.23 -25.45 21.34
N TYR A 234 -5.31 -24.54 22.31
CA TYR A 234 -5.11 -24.84 23.73
C TYR A 234 -6.43 -25.20 24.44
N PRO A 235 -6.40 -25.99 25.53
CA PRO A 235 -7.59 -26.33 26.29
C PRO A 235 -8.25 -25.10 26.93
N HIS A 236 -9.58 -25.06 27.03
CA HIS A 236 -10.31 -23.99 27.75
C HIS A 236 -11.22 -24.61 28.81
N THR A 237 -11.43 -23.94 29.94
CA THR A 237 -12.50 -24.34 30.86
C THR A 237 -13.84 -23.71 30.48
N GLU A 238 -14.95 -24.27 30.96
CA GLU A 238 -16.28 -23.69 30.73
C GLU A 238 -16.38 -22.28 31.33
N GLU A 239 -15.84 -22.05 32.54
CA GLU A 239 -15.83 -20.75 33.22
C GLU A 239 -15.07 -19.68 32.43
N GLU A 240 -13.94 -20.05 31.81
CA GLU A 240 -13.15 -19.14 30.97
C GLU A 240 -13.93 -18.68 29.73
N LEU A 241 -14.66 -19.58 29.08
CA LEU A 241 -15.47 -19.26 27.91
C LEU A 241 -16.67 -18.37 28.28
N GLU A 242 -17.36 -18.69 29.37
CA GLU A 242 -18.47 -17.90 29.89
C GLU A 242 -18.06 -16.47 30.23
N LYS A 243 -16.88 -16.29 30.85
CA LYS A 243 -16.34 -14.98 31.22
C LYS A 243 -16.17 -14.05 30.02
N PHE A 244 -15.88 -14.58 28.84
CA PHE A 244 -15.74 -13.81 27.60
C PHE A 244 -17.01 -13.80 26.74
N GLY A 245 -18.14 -14.27 27.28
CA GLY A 245 -19.44 -14.27 26.61
C GLY A 245 -19.52 -15.25 25.44
N VAL A 246 -18.71 -16.31 25.45
CA VAL A 246 -18.69 -17.34 24.41
C VAL A 246 -19.62 -18.48 24.82
N ASP A 247 -20.71 -18.71 24.09
CA ASP A 247 -21.58 -19.87 24.29
C ASP A 247 -20.91 -21.13 23.73
N ILE A 248 -20.64 -22.09 24.60
CA ILE A 248 -20.04 -23.38 24.25
C ILE A 248 -20.86 -24.09 23.16
N ASN A 249 -22.19 -23.92 23.13
CA ASN A 249 -23.05 -24.57 22.16
C ASN A 249 -22.86 -24.05 20.74
N GLU A 250 -22.45 -22.78 20.59
CA GLU A 250 -22.19 -22.12 19.31
C GLU A 250 -20.77 -22.42 18.78
N LEU A 251 -19.89 -23.00 19.60
CA LEU A 251 -18.55 -23.38 19.18
C LEU A 251 -18.55 -24.55 18.18
N PRO A 252 -17.65 -24.53 17.18
CA PRO A 252 -17.39 -25.68 16.32
C PRO A 252 -17.10 -26.96 17.11
N LEU A 253 -17.46 -28.11 16.54
CA LEU A 253 -17.35 -29.40 17.23
C LEU A 253 -15.90 -29.75 17.59
N GLU A 254 -14.90 -29.29 16.83
CA GLU A 254 -13.50 -29.48 17.18
C GLU A 254 -13.11 -28.71 18.46
N VAL A 255 -13.69 -27.54 18.70
CA VAL A 255 -13.40 -26.71 19.89
C VAL A 255 -13.99 -27.34 21.14
N LYS A 256 -15.22 -27.88 21.02
CA LYS A 256 -15.91 -28.55 22.14
C LYS A 256 -15.08 -29.69 22.72
N LYS A 257 -14.21 -30.33 21.93
CA LYS A 257 -13.29 -31.39 22.38
C LYS A 257 -12.08 -30.86 23.16
N LEU A 258 -11.78 -29.58 23.02
CA LEU A 258 -10.71 -28.88 23.73
C LEU A 258 -11.24 -28.20 25.01
N VAL A 259 -12.53 -28.29 25.30
CA VAL A 259 -13.09 -27.81 26.56
C VAL A 259 -12.86 -28.87 27.64
N GLU A 260 -12.02 -28.55 28.62
CA GLU A 260 -11.84 -29.43 29.78
C GLU A 260 -13.08 -29.34 30.66
N LYS A 261 -13.79 -30.46 30.79
CA LYS A 261 -14.77 -30.63 31.87
C LYS A 261 -13.99 -30.95 33.13
N GLU A 262 -14.02 -30.04 34.09
CA GLU A 262 -13.59 -30.38 35.46
C GLU A 262 -14.33 -31.65 35.89
N VAL A 263 -13.56 -32.66 36.33
CA VAL A 263 -14.06 -33.92 36.89
C VAL A 263 -14.38 -33.70 38.37
#